data_AF-A0A9Q8Y087-F1
#
_entry.id   AF-A0A9Q8Y087-F1
#
_cell.length_a   1.000
_cell.length_b   1.000
_cell.length_c   1.000
_cell.angle_alpha   90.00
_cell.angle_beta   90.00
_cell.angle_gamma   90.00
#
_symmetry.space_group_name_H-M   'P 1'
#
loop_
_entity.id
_entity.type
_entity.pdbx_description
1 polymer ?
#
loop_
_entity_poly.entity_id
_entity_poly.type
_entity_poly.pdbx_seq_one_letter_code
_entity_poly.pdbx_strand_id
1 'polypeptide(L)'
;MTIRRDLQELEDRGKFTRIHGAATINSLSPQKISHNEKRKRNISAKKIIAQHIHNDETIFIGAGTTLELLYNYLKIDRAKIITNSIHVFNRFRHDERFELILVGGNYRPVSGAFVGTLVNDFIDKIKVQKAFIGVNGIYENGVYNANEDEGLTNYHILNSASERYVVADTSKLDKQDFYMFYNLDDLTQVITEC
;
A
#
# COMPACT_ATOMS: atom_id res chain seq x y z
N MET A 1 -26.03 -41.71 4.02
CA MET A 1 -25.16 -40.76 4.74
C MET A 1 -24.87 -39.66 3.74
N THR A 2 -25.51 -38.50 3.91
CA THR A 2 -25.67 -37.52 2.84
C THR A 2 -25.19 -36.18 3.36
N ILE A 3 -24.47 -35.42 2.53
CA ILE A 3 -23.90 -34.06 2.74
C ILE A 3 -24.87 -33.08 3.45
N ARG A 4 -26.16 -33.40 3.42
CA ARG A 4 -27.27 -32.71 4.07
C ARG A 4 -27.23 -32.72 5.61
N ARG A 5 -26.61 -33.71 6.25
CA ARG A 5 -26.55 -33.81 7.73
C ARG A 5 -25.36 -33.05 8.31
N ASP A 6 -24.24 -33.03 7.58
CA ASP A 6 -23.03 -32.30 7.96
C ASP A 6 -23.21 -30.77 7.85
N LEU A 7 -24.08 -30.32 6.93
CA LEU A 7 -24.38 -28.90 6.77
C LEU A 7 -25.18 -28.32 7.94
N GLN A 8 -25.99 -29.14 8.60
CA GLN A 8 -26.87 -28.71 9.68
C GLN A 8 -26.09 -28.55 11.01
N GLU A 9 -25.05 -29.37 11.21
CA GLU A 9 -24.15 -29.25 12.37
C GLU A 9 -23.27 -27.98 12.31
N LEU A 10 -23.10 -27.40 11.11
CA LEU A 10 -22.37 -26.14 10.88
C LEU A 10 -23.27 -24.88 10.98
N GLU A 11 -24.59 -25.02 10.80
CA GLU A 11 -25.57 -23.94 11.02
C GLU A 11 -25.70 -23.59 12.51
N ASP A 12 -25.69 -24.60 13.40
CA ASP A 12 -25.83 -24.40 14.86
C ASP A 12 -24.64 -23.66 15.50
N ARG A 13 -23.54 -23.44 14.76
CA ARG A 13 -22.37 -22.66 15.20
C ARG A 13 -22.37 -21.20 14.74
N GLY A 14 -23.49 -20.73 14.18
CA GLY A 14 -23.69 -19.31 13.82
C GLY A 14 -22.84 -18.81 12.65
N LYS A 15 -22.37 -19.69 11.76
CA LYS A 15 -21.45 -19.32 10.68
C LYS A 15 -22.09 -19.14 9.29
N PHE A 16 -23.38 -19.41 9.12
CA PHE A 16 -24.09 -19.16 7.86
C PHE A 16 -25.55 -18.77 8.09
N THR A 17 -26.08 -17.89 7.24
CA THR A 17 -27.52 -17.62 7.10
C THR A 17 -27.88 -17.81 5.63
N ARG A 18 -28.92 -18.60 5.35
CA ARG A 18 -29.42 -18.84 4.00
C ARG A 18 -30.09 -17.60 3.41
N ILE A 19 -29.71 -17.24 2.19
CA ILE A 19 -30.53 -16.43 1.27
C ILE A 19 -30.59 -17.20 -0.06
N HIS A 20 -31.75 -17.18 -0.71
CA HIS A 20 -32.05 -17.94 -1.93
C HIS A 20 -31.00 -17.76 -3.04
N GLY A 21 -30.54 -18.88 -3.61
CA GLY A 21 -30.02 -18.93 -4.99
C GLY A 21 -28.54 -18.67 -5.25
N ALA A 22 -27.74 -18.21 -4.28
CA ALA A 22 -26.29 -18.10 -4.46
C ALA A 22 -25.57 -18.14 -3.09
N ALA A 23 -24.56 -19.01 -2.96
CA ALA A 23 -23.65 -18.97 -1.82
C ALA A 23 -22.70 -17.78 -1.99
N THR A 24 -23.10 -16.61 -1.49
CA THR A 24 -22.18 -15.49 -1.30
C THR A 24 -21.50 -15.68 0.05
N ILE A 25 -20.16 -15.66 0.04
CA ILE A 25 -19.36 -15.58 1.27
C ILE A 25 -19.71 -14.25 1.91
N ASN A 26 -20.58 -14.28 2.93
CA ASN A 26 -20.86 -13.15 3.79
C ASN A 26 -19.54 -12.72 4.43
N SER A 27 -19.00 -11.61 3.93
CA SER A 27 -18.30 -10.59 4.71
C SER A 27 -17.62 -11.10 5.99
N LEU A 28 -16.59 -11.94 5.83
CA LEU A 28 -15.46 -11.81 6.71
C LEU A 28 -14.84 -10.48 6.31
N SER A 29 -15.19 -9.41 7.03
CA SER A 29 -14.27 -8.28 7.19
C SER A 29 -12.87 -8.87 7.25
N PRO A 30 -11.91 -8.47 6.37
CA PRO A 30 -10.57 -9.00 6.44
C PRO A 30 -10.17 -8.85 7.90
N GLN A 31 -9.95 -9.98 8.59
CA GLN A 31 -9.60 -9.99 10.01
C GLN A 31 -8.63 -8.83 10.18
N LYS A 32 -8.97 -7.87 11.05
CA LYS A 32 -8.08 -6.74 11.31
C LYS A 32 -6.80 -7.34 11.85
N ILE A 33 -5.89 -7.70 10.94
CA ILE A 33 -4.57 -8.24 11.23
C ILE A 33 -4.01 -7.23 12.22
N SER A 34 -3.74 -7.70 13.43
CA SER A 34 -3.36 -6.84 14.52
C SER A 34 -2.15 -6.01 14.11
N HIS A 35 -1.98 -4.82 14.69
CA HIS A 35 -0.78 -4.02 14.43
C HIS A 35 0.51 -4.82 14.67
N ASN A 36 0.49 -5.78 15.61
CA ASN A 36 1.60 -6.68 15.89
C ASN A 36 1.87 -7.69 14.76
N GLU A 37 0.83 -8.26 14.15
CA GLU A 37 1.00 -9.15 13.00
C GLU A 37 1.48 -8.39 11.75
N LYS A 38 0.98 -7.16 11.52
CA LYS A 38 1.49 -6.27 10.45
C LYS A 38 2.95 -5.87 10.66
N ARG A 39 3.39 -5.70 11.91
CA ARG A 39 4.81 -5.50 12.28
C ARG A 39 5.67 -6.69 11.90
N LYS A 40 5.20 -7.92 12.14
CA LYS A 40 5.94 -9.16 11.87
C LYS A 40 5.95 -9.57 10.39
N ARG A 41 4.97 -9.13 9.59
CA ARG A 41 4.90 -9.41 8.15
C ARG A 41 5.86 -8.54 7.34
N ASN A 42 6.42 -9.06 6.25
CA ASN A 42 7.24 -8.32 5.27
C ASN A 42 8.43 -7.54 5.89
N ILE A 43 9.08 -8.10 6.91
CA ILE A 43 10.23 -7.44 7.57
C ILE A 43 11.39 -7.21 6.59
N SER A 44 11.67 -8.19 5.71
CA SER A 44 12.70 -8.09 4.68
C SER A 44 12.46 -6.90 3.77
N ALA A 45 11.26 -6.79 3.18
CA ALA A 45 10.88 -5.64 2.35
C ALA A 45 11.09 -4.30 3.07
N LYS A 46 10.67 -4.17 4.34
CA LYS A 46 10.87 -2.95 5.14
C LYS A 46 12.35 -2.58 5.31
N LYS A 47 13.20 -3.58 5.53
CA LYS A 47 14.66 -3.39 5.64
C LYS A 47 15.27 -2.99 4.30
N ILE A 48 14.86 -3.64 3.21
CA ILE A 48 15.33 -3.33 1.86
C ILE A 48 14.97 -1.89 1.50
N ILE A 49 13.73 -1.47 1.72
CA ILE A 49 13.30 -0.09 1.48
C ILE A 49 14.16 0.90 2.28
N ALA A 50 14.37 0.63 3.57
CA ALA A 50 15.17 1.50 4.42
C ALA A 50 16.64 1.61 3.99
N GLN A 51 17.20 0.58 3.34
CA GLN A 51 18.56 0.62 2.78
C GLN A 51 18.68 1.53 1.56
N HIS A 52 17.59 1.73 0.81
CA HIS A 52 17.56 2.62 -0.35
C HIS A 52 17.38 4.09 0.05
N ILE A 53 17.15 4.41 1.31
CA ILE A 53 16.92 5.79 1.77
C ILE A 53 18.21 6.33 2.37
N HIS A 54 18.68 7.46 1.88
CA HIS A 54 19.92 8.11 2.32
C HIS A 54 19.67 9.47 2.98
N ASN A 55 20.69 9.95 3.69
CA ASN A 55 20.64 11.29 4.29
C ASN A 55 20.46 12.36 3.21
N ASP A 56 19.77 13.44 3.55
CA ASP A 56 19.61 14.64 2.72
C ASP A 56 18.79 14.42 1.42
N GLU A 57 18.07 13.30 1.32
CA GLU A 57 17.15 13.03 0.20
C GLU A 57 15.73 13.56 0.44
N THR A 58 15.04 13.91 -0.64
CA THR A 58 13.58 14.09 -0.67
C THR A 58 12.93 12.83 -1.22
N ILE A 59 12.17 12.14 -0.39
CA ILE A 59 11.53 10.87 -0.74
C ILE A 59 10.01 10.95 -0.60
N PHE A 60 9.32 10.27 -1.51
CA PHE A 60 7.88 10.07 -1.42
C PHE A 60 7.59 8.68 -0.83
N ILE A 61 6.77 8.63 0.22
CA ILE A 61 6.29 7.39 0.83
C ILE A 61 4.77 7.34 0.68
N GLY A 62 4.29 6.43 -0.17
CA GLY A 62 2.86 6.21 -0.40
C GLY A 62 2.15 5.50 0.76
N ALA A 63 0.84 5.27 0.60
CA ALA A 63 0.05 4.54 1.58
C ALA A 63 0.38 3.03 1.58
N GLY A 64 0.36 2.43 2.78
CA GLY A 64 0.52 0.99 2.94
C GLY A 64 1.21 0.63 4.25
N THR A 65 0.86 -0.52 4.82
CA THR A 65 1.39 -0.92 6.14
C THR A 65 2.88 -1.26 6.09
N THR A 66 3.38 -1.79 4.97
CA THR A 66 4.83 -2.00 4.77
C THR A 66 5.56 -0.67 4.76
N LEU A 67 5.01 0.32 4.04
CA LEU A 67 5.56 1.66 3.92
C LEU A 67 5.51 2.45 5.24
N GLU A 68 4.40 2.37 5.98
CA GLU A 68 4.31 2.96 7.31
C GLU A 68 5.37 2.39 8.27
N LEU A 69 5.55 1.06 8.25
CA LEU A 69 6.38 0.36 9.22
C LEU A 69 7.86 0.31 8.85
N LEU A 70 8.25 0.76 7.65
CA LEU A 70 9.67 0.94 7.26
C LEU A 70 10.39 1.89 8.21
N TYR A 71 9.65 2.84 8.83
CA TYR A 71 10.15 3.78 9.83
C TYR A 71 11.05 3.13 10.88
N ASN A 72 10.67 1.93 11.36
CA ASN A 72 11.40 1.21 12.41
C ASN A 72 12.79 0.71 11.97
N TYR A 73 13.12 0.80 10.68
CA TYR A 73 14.35 0.29 10.09
C TYR A 73 15.23 1.41 9.50
N LEU A 74 14.77 2.67 9.53
CA LEU A 74 15.53 3.82 9.08
C LEU A 74 16.71 4.10 10.03
N LYS A 75 17.91 4.14 9.47
CA LYS A 75 19.17 4.43 10.17
C LYS A 75 19.78 5.77 9.76
N ILE A 76 19.01 6.61 9.10
CA ILE A 76 19.42 7.95 8.66
C ILE A 76 19.12 8.99 9.74
N ASP A 77 19.84 10.11 9.65
CA ASP A 77 19.79 11.22 10.58
C ASP A 77 18.89 12.35 10.07
N ARG A 78 18.74 12.49 8.74
CA ARG A 78 17.84 13.48 8.14
C ARG A 78 17.38 13.16 6.74
N ALA A 79 16.12 13.49 6.44
CA ALA A 79 15.56 13.47 5.08
C ALA A 79 14.28 14.33 5.01
N LYS A 80 13.88 14.69 3.80
CA LYS A 80 12.55 15.26 3.53
C LYS A 80 11.61 14.15 3.10
N ILE A 81 10.51 13.99 3.83
CA ILE A 81 9.50 12.96 3.61
C ILE A 81 8.23 13.63 3.09
N ILE A 82 7.78 13.22 1.91
CA ILE A 82 6.49 13.62 1.34
C ILE A 82 5.60 12.39 1.35
N THR A 83 4.35 12.53 1.79
CA THR A 83 3.39 11.43 1.82
C THR A 83 1.98 11.92 1.54
N ASN A 84 1.16 11.09 0.92
CA ASN A 84 -0.29 11.25 0.85
C ASN A 84 -1.02 10.34 1.86
N SER A 85 -0.33 9.75 2.84
CA SER A 85 -0.94 8.81 3.78
C SER A 85 -1.00 9.38 5.19
N ILE A 86 -2.20 9.36 5.80
CA ILE A 86 -2.37 9.78 7.19
C ILE A 86 -1.62 8.85 8.16
N HIS A 87 -1.47 7.57 7.80
CA HIS A 87 -0.76 6.58 8.62
C HIS A 87 0.75 6.83 8.62
N VAL A 88 1.33 7.05 7.44
CA VAL A 88 2.74 7.43 7.32
C VAL A 88 2.97 8.77 8.02
N PHE A 89 2.15 9.78 7.77
CA PHE A 89 2.29 11.07 8.43
C PHE A 89 2.30 10.95 9.96
N ASN A 90 1.31 10.27 10.55
CA ASN A 90 1.22 10.09 11.99
C ASN A 90 2.41 9.30 12.58
N ARG A 91 3.03 8.42 11.79
CA ARG A 91 4.22 7.68 12.22
C ARG A 91 5.46 8.58 12.30
N PHE A 92 5.62 9.53 11.38
CA PHE A 92 6.83 10.34 11.23
C PHE A 92 6.75 11.72 11.92
N ARG A 93 5.56 12.27 12.18
CA ARG A 93 5.35 13.69 12.57
C ARG A 93 6.03 14.17 13.87
N HIS A 94 6.52 13.27 14.71
CA HIS A 94 7.19 13.61 15.97
C HIS A 94 8.70 13.36 15.94
N ASP A 95 9.23 12.95 14.80
CA ASP A 95 10.64 12.66 14.60
C ASP A 95 11.32 13.84 13.90
N GLU A 96 12.10 14.60 14.67
CA GLU A 96 12.78 15.82 14.20
C GLU A 96 13.86 15.56 13.15
N ARG A 97 14.22 14.28 12.90
CA ARG A 97 15.07 13.90 11.77
C ARG A 97 14.42 14.25 10.43
N PHE A 98 13.10 14.31 10.35
CA PHE A 98 12.39 14.39 9.08
C PHE A 98 11.68 15.73 8.89
N GLU A 99 11.99 16.42 7.79
CA GLU A 99 11.09 17.46 7.27
C GLU A 99 9.90 16.76 6.62
N LEU A 100 8.70 16.88 7.19
CA LEU A 100 7.54 16.09 6.79
C LEU A 100 6.47 16.94 6.11
N ILE A 101 6.05 16.53 4.91
CA ILE A 101 4.95 17.13 4.14
C ILE A 101 3.85 16.10 3.93
N LEU A 102 2.62 16.44 4.35
CA LEU A 102 1.41 15.69 4.02
C LEU A 102 0.69 16.39 2.86
N VAL A 103 0.53 15.67 1.75
CA VAL A 103 -0.26 16.13 0.61
C VAL A 103 -1.73 15.80 0.87
N GLY A 104 -2.57 16.84 0.90
CA GLY A 104 -4.00 16.73 1.19
C GLY A 104 -4.87 16.75 -0.08
N GLY A 105 -6.05 16.14 0.03
CA GLY A 105 -7.05 16.03 -1.03
C GLY A 105 -8.26 15.24 -0.57
N ASN A 106 -8.83 14.42 -1.45
CA ASN A 106 -9.96 13.56 -1.09
C ASN A 106 -9.45 12.40 -0.23
N TYR A 107 -9.94 12.31 1.00
CA TYR A 107 -9.54 11.24 1.91
C TYR A 107 -10.25 9.92 1.57
N ARG A 108 -9.49 8.85 1.37
CA ARG A 108 -9.98 7.48 1.21
C ARG A 108 -9.86 6.71 2.53
N PRO A 109 -10.98 6.44 3.23
CA PRO A 109 -10.92 5.75 4.53
C PRO A 109 -10.37 4.32 4.46
N VAL A 110 -10.52 3.65 3.31
CA VAL A 110 -10.11 2.25 3.12
C VAL A 110 -8.59 2.08 3.22
N SER A 111 -7.83 3.03 2.67
CA SER A 111 -6.36 3.00 2.64
C SER A 111 -5.70 4.01 3.58
N GLY A 112 -6.46 5.01 4.04
CA GLY A 112 -5.91 6.16 4.74
C GLY A 112 -5.10 7.10 3.83
N ALA A 113 -5.31 7.04 2.52
CA ALA A 113 -4.64 7.89 1.53
C ALA A 113 -5.48 9.13 1.18
N PHE A 114 -4.81 10.21 0.82
CA PHE A 114 -5.39 11.36 0.14
C PHE A 114 -5.13 11.22 -1.37
N VAL A 115 -6.16 11.44 -2.18
CA VAL A 115 -6.13 11.28 -3.63
C VAL A 115 -6.85 12.43 -4.34
N GLY A 116 -6.88 12.38 -5.66
CA GLY A 116 -7.67 13.27 -6.52
C GLY A 116 -6.89 14.50 -6.98
N THR A 117 -7.57 15.40 -7.67
CA THR A 117 -6.95 16.50 -8.43
C THR A 117 -6.00 17.36 -7.62
N LEU A 118 -6.36 17.75 -6.38
CA LEU A 118 -5.50 18.57 -5.53
C LEU A 118 -4.16 17.89 -5.20
N VAL A 119 -4.19 16.58 -5.02
CA VAL A 119 -2.99 15.78 -4.72
C VAL A 119 -2.15 15.66 -5.98
N ASN A 120 -2.75 15.31 -7.10
CA ASN A 120 -2.07 15.11 -8.38
C ASN A 120 -1.41 16.43 -8.87
N ASP A 121 -2.13 17.54 -8.83
CA ASP A 121 -1.63 18.87 -9.24
C ASP A 121 -0.45 19.34 -8.38
N PHE A 122 -0.41 18.96 -7.10
CA PHE A 122 0.72 19.24 -6.23
C PHE A 122 1.92 18.35 -6.57
N ILE A 123 1.68 17.04 -6.74
CA ILE A 123 2.72 16.06 -7.07
C ILE A 123 3.43 16.41 -8.38
N ASP A 124 2.69 16.86 -9.39
CA ASP A 124 3.26 17.24 -10.69
C ASP A 124 4.22 18.45 -10.62
N LYS A 125 4.13 19.25 -9.55
CA LYS A 125 4.96 20.45 -9.33
C LYS A 125 6.19 20.20 -8.46
N ILE A 126 6.35 18.99 -7.94
CA ILE A 126 7.50 18.62 -7.12
C ILE A 126 8.36 17.57 -7.85
N LYS A 127 9.61 17.47 -7.41
CA LYS A 127 10.50 16.37 -7.78
C LYS A 127 11.04 15.72 -6.52
N VAL A 128 11.05 14.39 -6.52
CA VAL A 128 11.59 13.57 -5.43
C VAL A 128 12.68 12.69 -5.99
N GLN A 129 13.71 12.39 -5.18
CA GLN A 129 14.75 11.46 -5.60
C GLN A 129 14.18 10.05 -5.72
N LYS A 130 13.37 9.63 -4.73
CA LYS A 130 12.83 8.27 -4.67
C LYS A 130 11.35 8.27 -4.33
N ALA A 131 10.57 7.43 -4.98
CA ALA A 131 9.19 7.16 -4.60
C ALA A 131 9.00 5.67 -4.29
N PHE A 132 8.35 5.39 -3.16
CA PHE A 132 7.95 4.05 -2.75
C PHE A 132 6.43 3.99 -2.64
N ILE A 133 5.78 3.17 -3.49
CA ILE A 133 4.33 3.00 -3.49
C ILE A 133 3.93 1.53 -3.29
N GLY A 134 2.78 1.32 -2.65
CA GLY A 134 2.16 0.00 -2.55
C GLY A 134 1.27 -0.30 -3.76
N VAL A 135 1.02 -1.58 -4.02
CA VAL A 135 0.19 -2.04 -5.14
C VAL A 135 -0.77 -3.15 -4.74
N ASN A 136 -1.76 -3.38 -5.60
CA ASN A 136 -2.74 -4.44 -5.42
C ASN A 136 -2.50 -5.66 -6.29
N GLY A 137 -1.77 -5.50 -7.39
CA GLY A 137 -1.46 -6.57 -8.33
C GLY A 137 -0.32 -6.18 -9.25
N ILE A 138 0.48 -7.16 -9.63
CA ILE A 138 1.41 -7.10 -10.75
C ILE A 138 1.12 -8.31 -11.62
N TYR A 139 0.89 -8.10 -12.90
CA TYR A 139 0.65 -9.17 -13.86
C TYR A 139 1.25 -8.78 -15.20
N GLU A 140 2.11 -9.66 -15.74
CA GLU A 140 2.92 -9.36 -16.92
C GLU A 140 3.67 -8.02 -16.75
N ASN A 141 3.48 -7.07 -17.68
CA ASN A 141 4.05 -5.73 -17.60
C ASN A 141 3.15 -4.72 -16.87
N GLY A 142 2.00 -5.13 -16.34
CA GLY A 142 1.03 -4.22 -15.73
C GLY A 142 1.18 -4.12 -14.21
N VAL A 143 1.08 -2.89 -13.69
CA VAL A 143 0.98 -2.58 -12.26
C VAL A 143 -0.43 -2.08 -11.96
N TYR A 144 -1.09 -2.70 -10.98
CA TYR A 144 -2.52 -2.55 -10.74
C TYR A 144 -2.85 -2.03 -9.33
N ASN A 145 -3.92 -1.23 -9.26
CA ASN A 145 -4.59 -0.78 -8.04
C ASN A 145 -6.08 -1.20 -8.08
N ALA A 146 -6.70 -1.39 -6.91
CA ALA A 146 -8.13 -1.66 -6.78
C ALA A 146 -9.00 -0.41 -7.03
N ASN A 147 -8.41 0.78 -7.04
CA ASN A 147 -9.10 2.04 -7.24
C ASN A 147 -8.33 2.95 -8.18
N GLU A 148 -9.07 3.56 -9.09
CA GLU A 148 -8.64 4.47 -10.13
C GLU A 148 -8.02 5.75 -9.58
N ASP A 149 -8.57 6.36 -8.53
CA ASP A 149 -8.01 7.58 -7.95
C ASP A 149 -6.64 7.30 -7.30
N GLU A 150 -6.51 6.18 -6.58
CA GLU A 150 -5.21 5.77 -6.03
C GLU A 150 -4.20 5.38 -7.10
N GLY A 151 -4.65 4.64 -8.12
CA GLY A 151 -3.80 4.30 -9.26
C GLY A 151 -3.30 5.56 -9.97
N LEU A 152 -4.18 6.52 -10.24
CA LEU A 152 -3.83 7.78 -10.88
C LEU A 152 -2.89 8.60 -10.00
N THR A 153 -3.17 8.76 -8.70
CA THR A 153 -2.24 9.43 -7.79
C THR A 153 -0.88 8.73 -7.74
N ASN A 154 -0.84 7.40 -7.71
CA ASN A 154 0.41 6.64 -7.76
C ASN A 154 1.17 6.85 -9.09
N TYR A 155 0.48 6.94 -10.23
CA TYR A 155 1.08 7.27 -11.52
C TYR A 155 1.79 8.62 -11.47
N HIS A 156 1.13 9.67 -10.95
CA HIS A 156 1.74 10.99 -10.80
C HIS A 156 2.96 10.95 -9.86
N ILE A 157 2.86 10.23 -8.74
CA ILE A 157 3.97 10.06 -7.78
C ILE A 157 5.19 9.45 -8.47
N LEU A 158 5.01 8.35 -9.19
CA LEU A 158 6.11 7.67 -9.88
C LEU A 158 6.75 8.55 -10.96
N ASN A 159 5.96 9.32 -11.71
CA ASN A 159 6.48 10.24 -12.73
C ASN A 159 7.17 11.49 -12.15
N SER A 160 6.90 11.83 -10.89
CA SER A 160 7.62 12.88 -10.17
C SER A 160 9.01 12.45 -9.67
N ALA A 161 9.28 11.14 -9.65
CA ALA A 161 10.47 10.55 -9.04
C ALA A 161 11.60 10.24 -10.03
N SER A 162 12.85 10.41 -9.58
CA SER A 162 14.03 9.93 -10.31
C SER A 162 14.16 8.41 -10.23
N GLU A 163 13.92 7.83 -9.06
CA GLU A 163 13.88 6.38 -8.85
C GLU A 163 12.50 5.93 -8.36
N ARG A 164 12.01 4.85 -8.95
CA ARG A 164 10.61 4.40 -8.89
C ARG A 164 10.52 3.01 -8.32
N TYR A 165 10.05 2.91 -7.08
CA TYR A 165 9.96 1.66 -6.36
C TYR A 165 8.51 1.27 -6.10
N VAL A 166 8.16 0.07 -6.55
CA VAL A 166 6.91 -0.58 -6.15
C VAL A 166 7.21 -1.59 -5.06
N VAL A 167 6.41 -1.55 -4.00
CA VAL A 167 6.48 -2.49 -2.89
C VAL A 167 5.27 -3.43 -2.98
N ALA A 168 5.56 -4.70 -3.23
CA ALA A 168 4.57 -5.76 -3.35
C ALA A 168 4.93 -6.88 -2.39
N ASP A 169 3.94 -7.60 -1.86
CA ASP A 169 4.22 -8.92 -1.31
C ASP A 169 4.01 -9.99 -2.37
N THR A 170 4.57 -11.18 -2.16
CA THR A 170 4.46 -12.30 -3.13
C THR A 170 3.01 -12.64 -3.47
N SER A 171 2.06 -12.37 -2.57
CA SER A 171 0.63 -12.58 -2.82
C SER A 171 0.01 -11.59 -3.82
N LYS A 172 0.75 -10.55 -4.23
CA LYS A 172 0.38 -9.55 -5.23
C LYS A 172 0.96 -9.83 -6.62
N LEU A 173 1.88 -10.79 -6.74
CA LEU A 173 2.43 -11.22 -8.03
C LEU A 173 1.44 -12.12 -8.78
N ASP A 174 1.54 -12.12 -10.10
CA ASP A 174 0.64 -12.82 -11.04
C ASP A 174 -0.84 -12.50 -10.80
N LYS A 175 -1.15 -11.24 -10.47
CA LYS A 175 -2.51 -10.78 -10.21
C LYS A 175 -2.81 -9.45 -10.87
N GLN A 176 -3.96 -9.40 -11.51
CA GLN A 176 -4.59 -8.16 -11.94
C GLN A 176 -5.51 -7.62 -10.83
N ASP A 177 -5.75 -6.32 -10.87
CA ASP A 177 -6.83 -5.67 -10.12
C ASP A 177 -7.53 -4.66 -11.04
N PHE A 178 -8.50 -3.91 -10.53
CA PHE A 178 -9.42 -3.08 -11.33
C PHE A 178 -8.75 -2.10 -12.29
N TYR A 179 -7.66 -1.45 -11.89
CA TYR A 179 -7.07 -0.33 -12.63
C TYR A 179 -5.57 -0.51 -12.84
N MET A 180 -5.14 -0.67 -14.09
CA MET A 180 -3.73 -0.66 -14.50
C MET A 180 -3.26 0.78 -14.60
N PHE A 181 -2.25 1.16 -13.82
CA PHE A 181 -1.81 2.55 -13.71
C PHE A 181 -0.35 2.78 -14.11
N TYR A 182 0.45 1.73 -14.29
CA TYR A 182 1.87 1.86 -14.61
C TYR A 182 2.41 0.61 -15.30
N ASN A 183 3.52 0.77 -16.04
CA ASN A 183 4.24 -0.37 -16.61
C ASN A 183 5.39 -0.81 -15.68
N LEU A 184 5.60 -2.12 -15.60
CA LEU A 184 6.69 -2.71 -14.82
C LEU A 184 8.06 -2.26 -15.33
N ASP A 185 8.22 -2.18 -16.66
CA ASP A 185 9.47 -1.78 -17.33
C ASP A 185 9.91 -0.33 -17.03
N ASP A 186 8.98 0.53 -16.61
CA ASP A 186 9.26 1.94 -16.31
C ASP A 186 9.70 2.16 -14.84
N LEU A 187 9.72 1.09 -14.03
CA LEU A 187 10.15 1.11 -12.64
C LEU A 187 11.66 0.93 -12.50
N THR A 188 12.23 1.50 -11.44
CA THR A 188 13.61 1.22 -11.04
C THR A 188 13.72 -0.20 -10.49
N GLN A 189 12.78 -0.58 -9.60
CA GLN A 189 12.77 -1.90 -8.99
C GLN A 189 11.41 -2.23 -8.36
N VAL A 190 11.06 -3.51 -8.36
CA VAL A 190 10.02 -4.07 -7.48
C VAL A 190 10.68 -4.66 -6.23
N ILE A 191 10.23 -4.23 -5.05
CA ILE A 191 10.69 -4.72 -3.76
C ILE A 191 9.67 -5.70 -3.20
N THR A 192 10.11 -6.94 -3.00
CA THR A 192 9.37 -8.04 -2.38
C THR A 192 10.03 -8.51 -1.08
N GLU A 193 9.38 -9.41 -0.35
CA GLU A 193 9.90 -10.00 0.90
C GLU A 193 10.88 -11.17 0.70
N CYS A 194 11.10 -11.61 -0.54
CA CYS A 194 11.92 -12.75 -0.94
C CYS A 194 13.24 -12.35 -1.59
#